data_AF-A0A3C1VLS9-F1
#
_entry.id   AF-A0A3C1VLS9-F1
#
_cell.length_a   1.000
_cell.length_b   1.000
_cell.length_c   1.000
_cell.angle_alpha   90.00
_cell.angle_beta   90.00
_cell.angle_gamma   90.00
#
_symmetry.space_group_name_H-M   'P 1'
#
loop_
_entity.id
_entity.type
_entity.pdbx_description
1 polymer ?
#
loop_
_entity_poly.entity_id
_entity_poly.type
_entity_poly.pdbx_seq_one_letter_code
_entity_poly.pdbx_strand_id
1 'polypeptide(L)'
;FTAFNLAQEDELWELAVEACDVMFLSEGPDALVALGHALWLGITFPIDPEITVAMLQHLVEESPEEADTRAVAAAAAHYVTSMRCGEDDDLTFFTSQMLASVADKHSHITDQSTFDVWRRTLELDKPEVFLKKLSGAVDQLVDDKWWIDRDTIRAKLEAENTH
;
A
#
# COMPACT_ATOMS: atom_id res chain seq x y z
N PHE A 1 -20.79 -0.45 5.69
CA PHE A 1 -20.79 1.02 5.55
C PHE A 1 -21.37 1.35 4.18
N THR A 2 -22.41 2.19 4.07
CA THR A 2 -23.22 2.29 2.84
C THR A 2 -22.43 2.73 1.61
N ALA A 3 -21.53 3.71 1.75
CA ALA A 3 -20.76 4.21 0.60
C ALA A 3 -19.78 3.15 0.04
N PHE A 4 -19.04 2.47 0.93
CA PHE A 4 -18.14 1.38 0.54
C PHE A 4 -18.88 0.24 -0.16
N ASN A 5 -20.02 -0.19 0.40
CA ASN A 5 -20.81 -1.30 -0.16
C ASN A 5 -21.30 -0.98 -1.58
N LEU A 6 -21.85 0.22 -1.79
CA LEU A 6 -22.28 0.66 -3.13
C LEU A 6 -21.09 0.75 -4.10
N ALA A 7 -19.97 1.32 -3.65
CA ALA A 7 -18.78 1.47 -4.49
C ALA A 7 -18.18 0.11 -4.90
N GLN A 8 -18.11 -0.89 -4.01
CA GLN A 8 -17.63 -2.22 -4.39
C GLN A 8 -18.60 -2.96 -5.31
N GLU A 9 -19.92 -2.80 -5.13
CA GLU A 9 -20.95 -3.45 -5.94
C GLU A 9 -20.93 -2.93 -7.39
N ASP A 10 -20.70 -1.63 -7.55
CA ASP A 10 -20.55 -0.96 -8.85
C ASP A 10 -19.10 -0.96 -9.38
N GLU A 11 -18.17 -1.64 -8.69
CA GLU A 11 -16.74 -1.72 -9.02
C GLU A 11 -16.04 -0.34 -9.16
N LEU A 12 -16.53 0.66 -8.42
CA LEU A 12 -15.93 1.98 -8.29
C LEU A 12 -14.78 1.94 -7.27
N TRP A 13 -13.68 1.28 -7.63
CA TRP A 13 -12.60 0.95 -6.70
C TRP A 13 -11.93 2.16 -6.03
N GLU A 14 -11.79 3.27 -6.75
CA GLU A 14 -11.25 4.52 -6.19
C GLU A 14 -12.14 5.05 -5.06
N LEU A 15 -13.45 5.15 -5.32
CA LEU A 15 -14.45 5.56 -4.33
C LEU A 15 -14.52 4.57 -3.16
N ALA A 16 -14.32 3.27 -3.40
CA ALA A 16 -14.25 2.28 -2.34
C ALA A 16 -13.04 2.49 -1.42
N VAL A 17 -11.88 2.85 -2.00
CA VAL A 17 -10.67 3.19 -1.23
C VAL A 17 -10.89 4.47 -0.41
N GLU A 18 -11.43 5.53 -1.00
CA GLU A 18 -11.75 6.77 -0.28
C GLU A 18 -12.76 6.54 0.87
N ALA A 19 -13.77 5.70 0.64
CA ALA A 19 -14.72 5.33 1.68
C ALA A 19 -14.05 4.60 2.85
N CYS A 20 -13.08 3.72 2.56
CA CYS A 20 -12.26 3.05 3.56
C CYS A 20 -11.33 4.01 4.29
N ASP A 21 -10.74 4.99 3.61
CA ASP A 21 -9.91 6.02 4.22
C ASP A 21 -10.70 6.85 5.23
N VAL A 22 -11.89 7.32 4.86
CA VAL A 22 -12.79 8.04 5.79
C VAL A 22 -13.15 7.18 7.02
N MET A 23 -13.33 5.88 6.84
CA MET A 23 -13.56 4.95 7.96
C MET A 23 -12.31 4.79 8.83
N PHE A 24 -11.12 4.70 8.26
CA PHE A 24 -9.86 4.66 8.99
C PHE A 24 -9.66 5.94 9.83
N LEU A 25 -9.81 7.10 9.21
CA LEU A 25 -9.68 8.42 9.85
C LEU A 25 -10.73 8.70 10.93
N SER A 26 -11.82 7.91 10.98
CA SER A 26 -12.80 8.01 12.06
C SER A 26 -12.33 7.41 13.38
N GLU A 27 -11.19 6.70 13.38
CA GLU A 27 -10.59 6.02 14.55
C GLU A 27 -11.56 5.05 15.26
N GLY A 28 -12.54 4.53 14.51
CA GLY A 28 -13.52 3.56 15.00
C GLY A 28 -12.93 2.16 15.22
N PRO A 29 -13.73 1.22 15.75
CA PRO A 29 -13.28 -0.15 16.04
C PRO A 29 -12.80 -0.94 14.82
N ASP A 30 -13.24 -0.54 13.62
CA ASP A 30 -12.86 -1.17 12.36
C ASP A 30 -11.90 -0.30 11.52
N ALA A 31 -11.27 0.72 12.12
CA ALA A 31 -10.37 1.64 11.40
C ALA A 31 -9.22 0.91 10.69
N LEU A 32 -8.51 0.02 11.40
CA LEU A 32 -7.41 -0.77 10.81
C LEU A 32 -7.90 -1.77 9.75
N VAL A 33 -9.11 -2.31 9.95
CA VAL A 33 -9.75 -3.17 8.94
C VAL A 33 -10.03 -2.37 7.67
N ALA A 34 -10.52 -1.14 7.82
CA ALA A 34 -10.75 -0.24 6.69
C ALA A 34 -9.45 0.10 5.95
N LEU A 35 -8.37 0.42 6.68
CA LEU A 35 -7.05 0.66 6.09
C LEU A 35 -6.55 -0.56 5.29
N GLY A 36 -6.72 -1.77 5.83
CA GLY A 36 -6.35 -3.00 5.12
C GLY A 36 -7.10 -3.19 3.80
N HIS A 37 -8.39 -2.83 3.75
CA HIS A 37 -9.16 -2.83 2.50
C HIS A 37 -8.68 -1.75 1.52
N ALA A 38 -8.44 -0.53 2.02
CA ALA A 38 -7.96 0.59 1.23
C ALA A 38 -6.62 0.27 0.55
N LEU A 39 -5.68 -0.32 1.31
CA LEU A 39 -4.39 -0.78 0.81
C LEU A 39 -4.54 -1.85 -0.26
N TRP A 40 -5.34 -2.89 0.02
CA TRP A 40 -5.51 -4.00 -0.93
C TRP A 40 -6.10 -3.51 -2.27
N LEU A 41 -7.14 -2.70 -2.21
CA LEU A 41 -7.82 -2.15 -3.39
C LEU A 41 -6.93 -1.16 -4.14
N GLY A 42 -6.28 -0.21 -3.45
CA GLY A 42 -5.44 0.82 -4.06
C GLY A 42 -4.22 0.24 -4.79
N ILE A 43 -3.66 -0.86 -4.28
CA ILE A 43 -2.56 -1.56 -4.93
C ILE A 43 -3.05 -2.42 -6.10
N THR A 44 -4.18 -3.12 -5.93
CA THR A 44 -4.70 -4.08 -6.90
C THR A 44 -5.22 -3.40 -8.17
N PHE A 45 -5.89 -2.26 -8.03
CA PHE A 45 -6.51 -1.56 -9.15
C PHE A 45 -5.72 -0.30 -9.54
N PRO A 46 -5.71 0.07 -10.84
CA PRO A 46 -5.04 1.27 -11.32
C PRO A 46 -5.88 2.54 -11.04
N ILE A 47 -6.14 2.82 -9.75
CA ILE A 47 -6.74 4.07 -9.28
C ILE A 47 -5.70 5.20 -9.22
N ASP A 48 -6.14 6.41 -8.89
CA ASP A 48 -5.24 7.55 -8.66
C ASP A 48 -4.06 7.15 -7.73
N PRO A 49 -2.80 7.30 -8.22
CA PRO A 49 -1.63 6.96 -7.42
C PRO A 49 -1.49 7.81 -6.16
N GLU A 50 -2.01 9.05 -6.11
CA GLU A 50 -1.98 9.87 -4.89
C GLU A 50 -2.78 9.22 -3.77
N ILE A 51 -3.96 8.69 -4.08
CA ILE A 51 -4.82 7.96 -3.13
C ILE A 51 -4.11 6.69 -2.66
N THR A 52 -3.47 5.95 -3.58
CA THR A 52 -2.72 4.74 -3.22
C THR A 52 -1.54 5.06 -2.29
N VAL A 53 -0.82 6.15 -2.56
CA VAL A 53 0.30 6.63 -1.72
C VAL A 53 -0.18 7.06 -0.35
N ALA A 54 -1.32 7.75 -0.25
CA ALA A 54 -1.90 8.13 1.03
C ALA A 54 -2.16 6.92 1.93
N MET A 55 -2.69 5.82 1.37
CA MET A 55 -2.95 4.60 2.15
C MET A 55 -1.66 3.93 2.63
N LEU A 56 -0.63 3.90 1.77
CA LEU A 56 0.69 3.38 2.14
C LEU A 56 1.38 4.26 3.17
N GLN A 57 1.18 5.58 3.12
CA GLN A 57 1.66 6.51 4.13
C GLN A 57 0.99 6.25 5.49
N HIS A 58 -0.32 6.01 5.53
CA HIS A 58 -0.99 5.59 6.77
C HIS A 58 -0.39 4.30 7.34
N LEU A 59 -0.10 3.31 6.50
CA LEU A 59 0.57 2.09 6.97
C LEU A 59 1.97 2.37 7.54
N VAL A 60 2.72 3.29 6.92
CA VAL A 60 4.01 3.76 7.46
C VAL A 60 3.80 4.40 8.82
N GLU A 61 2.83 5.32 8.97
CA GLU A 61 2.56 6.08 10.18
C GLU A 61 2.06 5.22 11.35
N GLU A 62 1.18 4.26 11.09
CA GLU A 62 0.60 3.34 12.08
C GLU A 62 1.59 2.26 12.56
N SER A 63 2.68 2.03 11.82
CA SER A 63 3.66 1.00 12.15
C SER A 63 4.77 1.53 13.06
N PRO A 64 5.30 0.73 14.02
CA PRO A 64 6.45 1.11 14.84
C PRO A 64 7.67 1.51 14.00
N GLU A 65 8.44 2.53 14.41
CA GLU A 65 9.52 3.13 13.61
C GLU A 65 10.56 2.12 13.08
N GLU A 66 10.87 1.10 13.88
CA GLU A 66 11.86 0.05 13.57
C GLU A 66 11.25 -1.19 12.89
N ALA A 67 9.98 -1.14 12.47
CA ALA A 67 9.31 -2.28 11.85
C ALA A 67 9.58 -2.34 10.35
N ASP A 68 9.96 -3.53 9.86
CA ASP A 68 10.12 -3.85 8.44
C ASP A 68 8.89 -3.44 7.60
N THR A 69 7.68 -3.50 8.17
CA THR A 69 6.42 -3.09 7.50
C THR A 69 6.49 -1.67 6.97
N ARG A 70 7.14 -0.73 7.68
CA ARG A 70 7.31 0.67 7.21
C ARG A 70 8.17 0.71 5.96
N ALA A 71 9.28 -0.03 5.97
CA ALA A 71 10.21 -0.08 4.85
C ALA A 71 9.54 -0.70 3.61
N VAL A 72 8.77 -1.77 3.82
CA VAL A 72 7.98 -2.44 2.78
C VAL A 72 6.90 -1.52 2.21
N ALA A 73 6.15 -0.80 3.06
CA ALA A 73 5.10 0.12 2.63
C ALA A 73 5.68 1.29 1.82
N ALA A 74 6.78 1.90 2.28
CA ALA A 74 7.43 2.99 1.56
C ALA A 74 8.04 2.53 0.23
N ALA A 75 8.63 1.33 0.19
CA ALA A 75 9.14 0.74 -1.05
C ALA A 75 8.01 0.46 -2.06
N ALA A 76 6.86 -0.03 -1.57
CA ALA A 76 5.68 -0.25 -2.40
C ALA A 76 5.11 1.07 -2.95
N ALA A 77 5.11 2.14 -2.16
CA ALA A 77 4.65 3.46 -2.62
C ALA A 77 5.53 3.96 -3.78
N HIS A 78 6.85 3.88 -3.61
CA HIS A 78 7.80 4.26 -4.65
C HIS A 78 7.70 3.36 -5.90
N TYR A 79 7.46 2.06 -5.73
CA TYR A 79 7.24 1.15 -6.84
C TYR A 79 5.96 1.48 -7.62
N VAL A 80 4.85 1.73 -6.93
CA VAL A 80 3.56 2.06 -7.55
C VAL A 80 3.67 3.34 -8.37
N THR A 81 4.26 4.39 -7.82
CA THR A 81 4.41 5.69 -8.51
C THR A 81 5.38 5.59 -9.69
N SER A 82 6.48 4.85 -9.54
CA SER A 82 7.40 4.59 -10.66
C SER A 82 6.70 3.90 -11.83
N MET A 83 5.75 3.00 -11.55
CA MET A 83 4.99 2.27 -12.57
C MET A 83 3.82 3.05 -13.15
N ARG A 84 3.09 3.83 -12.35
CA ARG A 84 1.86 4.52 -12.75
C ARG A 84 2.10 5.95 -13.24
N CYS A 85 3.09 6.66 -12.68
CA CYS A 85 3.40 8.04 -13.01
C CYS A 85 4.66 8.16 -13.88
N GLY A 86 5.68 7.34 -13.59
CA GLY A 86 7.01 7.38 -14.22
C GLY A 86 8.10 7.92 -13.30
N GLU A 87 9.37 7.75 -13.70
CA GLU A 87 10.53 8.07 -12.85
C GLU A 87 10.71 9.57 -12.58
N ASP A 88 10.35 10.44 -13.54
CA ASP A 88 10.54 11.89 -13.47
C ASP A 88 9.36 12.65 -12.83
N ASP A 89 8.39 11.93 -12.27
CA ASP A 89 7.18 12.51 -11.67
C ASP A 89 7.40 13.01 -10.23
N ASP A 90 6.73 14.11 -9.86
CA ASP A 90 6.84 14.71 -8.53
C ASP A 90 6.38 13.76 -7.41
N LEU A 91 5.36 12.92 -7.65
CA LEU A 91 4.87 11.94 -6.68
C LEU A 91 5.87 10.76 -6.54
N THR A 92 6.54 10.38 -7.63
CA THR A 92 7.63 9.40 -7.60
C THR A 92 8.82 9.93 -6.79
N PHE A 93 9.17 11.21 -6.96
CA PHE A 93 10.19 11.85 -6.14
C PHE A 93 9.78 11.91 -4.66
N PHE A 94 8.55 12.33 -4.35
CA PHE A 94 8.02 12.35 -2.99
C PHE A 94 8.12 10.98 -2.30
N THR A 95 7.67 9.92 -2.97
CA THR A 95 7.74 8.55 -2.43
C THR A 95 9.17 8.04 -2.25
N SER A 96 10.12 8.49 -3.08
CA SER A 96 11.55 8.21 -2.87
C SER A 96 12.08 8.89 -1.59
N GLN A 97 11.65 10.13 -1.31
CA GLN A 97 12.01 10.85 -0.08
C GLN A 97 11.38 10.19 1.15
N MET A 98 10.14 9.71 1.04
CA MET A 98 9.49 8.93 2.08
C MET A 98 10.29 7.65 2.41
N LEU A 99 10.76 6.92 1.38
CA LEU A 99 11.60 5.72 1.58
C LEU A 99 12.94 6.05 2.25
N ALA A 100 13.59 7.16 1.86
CA ALA A 100 14.81 7.63 2.51
C ALA A 100 14.58 8.00 3.98
N SER A 101 13.48 8.68 4.30
CA SER A 101 13.11 9.00 5.69
C SER A 101 12.84 7.75 6.53
N VAL A 102 12.20 6.73 5.95
CA VAL A 102 12.00 5.45 6.63
C VAL A 102 13.33 4.74 6.88
N ALA A 103 14.27 4.76 5.93
CA ALA A 103 15.58 4.14 6.11
C ALA A 103 16.37 4.77 7.28
N ASP A 104 16.32 6.10 7.42
CA ASP A 104 16.93 6.81 8.56
C ASP A 104 16.28 6.39 9.89
N LYS A 105 14.96 6.36 9.95
CA LYS A 105 14.24 5.99 11.18
C LYS A 105 14.37 4.51 11.57
N HIS A 106 14.46 3.62 10.59
CA HIS A 106 14.50 2.16 10.79
C HIS A 106 15.92 1.63 11.07
N SER A 107 16.96 2.33 10.60
CA SER A 107 18.34 1.80 10.63
C SER A 107 19.42 2.88 10.65
N HIS A 108 19.08 4.13 10.91
CA HIS A 108 20.01 5.27 10.94
C HIS A 108 20.84 5.42 9.65
N ILE A 109 20.21 5.13 8.52
CA ILE A 109 20.83 5.20 7.19
C ILE A 109 20.90 6.66 6.74
N THR A 110 22.12 7.18 6.56
CA THR A 110 22.35 8.60 6.26
C THR A 110 23.16 8.86 4.99
N ASP A 111 23.57 7.80 4.28
CA ASP A 111 24.32 7.91 3.02
C ASP A 111 23.85 6.91 1.97
N GLN A 112 24.14 7.18 0.70
CA GLN A 112 23.67 6.37 -0.43
C GLN A 112 24.19 4.92 -0.38
N SER A 113 25.45 4.72 0.05
CA SER A 113 26.06 3.39 0.01
C SER A 113 25.42 2.46 1.05
N THR A 114 25.12 2.98 2.24
CA THR A 114 24.41 2.25 3.28
C THR A 114 22.94 2.06 2.92
N PHE A 115 22.31 3.03 2.24
CA PHE A 115 20.96 2.89 1.71
C PHE A 115 20.83 1.74 0.72
N ASP A 116 21.74 1.61 -0.24
CA ASP A 116 21.72 0.52 -1.22
C ASP A 116 21.89 -0.85 -0.54
N VAL A 117 22.73 -0.93 0.49
CA VAL A 117 22.91 -2.15 1.28
C VAL A 117 21.65 -2.47 2.09
N TRP A 118 21.07 -1.48 2.75
CA TRP A 118 19.82 -1.61 3.51
C TRP A 118 18.67 -2.10 2.63
N ARG A 119 18.49 -1.47 1.46
CA ARG A 119 17.47 -1.83 0.47
C ARG A 119 17.61 -3.29 0.03
N ARG A 120 18.83 -3.75 -0.29
CA ARG A 120 19.10 -5.14 -0.68
C ARG A 120 18.93 -6.13 0.48
N THR A 121 19.30 -5.74 1.70
CA THR A 121 19.20 -6.59 2.89
C THR A 121 17.74 -6.89 3.23
N LEU A 122 16.87 -5.89 3.10
CA LEU A 122 15.42 -6.03 3.30
C LEU A 122 14.68 -6.55 2.06
N GLU A 123 15.38 -6.75 0.94
CA GLU A 123 14.85 -7.17 -0.36
C GLU A 123 13.80 -6.19 -0.94
N LEU A 124 13.98 -4.90 -0.70
CA LEU A 124 13.14 -3.81 -1.19
C LEU A 124 13.46 -3.41 -2.65
N ASP A 125 14.44 -4.08 -3.26
CA ASP A 125 14.78 -4.02 -4.68
C ASP A 125 14.08 -5.13 -5.50
N LYS A 126 13.32 -6.02 -4.85
CA LYS A 126 12.62 -7.15 -5.47
C LYS A 126 11.10 -7.06 -5.25
N PRO A 127 10.34 -6.49 -6.21
CA PRO A 127 8.89 -6.34 -6.11
C PRO A 127 8.15 -7.61 -5.71
N GLU A 128 8.51 -8.75 -6.29
CA GLU A 128 7.91 -10.05 -5.97
C GLU A 128 8.10 -10.49 -4.51
N VAL A 129 9.14 -9.99 -3.84
CA VAL A 129 9.42 -10.29 -2.43
C VAL A 129 8.69 -9.30 -1.52
N PHE A 130 8.91 -7.99 -1.70
CA PHE A 130 8.33 -7.02 -0.78
C PHE A 130 6.81 -6.89 -0.95
N LEU A 131 6.24 -7.08 -2.14
CA LEU A 131 4.79 -7.09 -2.32
C LEU A 131 4.13 -8.28 -1.60
N LYS A 132 4.82 -9.42 -1.52
CA LYS A 132 4.36 -10.55 -0.70
C LYS A 132 4.40 -10.24 0.80
N LYS A 133 5.46 -9.56 1.26
CA LYS A 133 5.54 -9.08 2.66
C LYS A 133 4.42 -8.08 2.96
N LEU A 134 4.14 -7.16 2.04
CA LEU A 134 3.05 -6.19 2.16
C LEU A 134 1.69 -6.87 2.22
N SER A 135 1.45 -7.87 1.35
CA SER A 135 0.21 -8.67 1.40
C SER A 135 0.02 -9.31 2.77
N GLY A 136 1.08 -9.85 3.37
CA GLY A 136 1.01 -10.42 4.72
C GLY A 136 0.68 -9.38 5.80
N ALA A 137 1.23 -8.17 5.71
CA ALA A 137 0.89 -7.07 6.62
C ALA A 137 -0.58 -6.63 6.46
N VAL A 138 -1.05 -6.54 5.21
CA VAL A 138 -2.46 -6.24 4.90
C VAL A 138 -3.39 -7.34 5.42
N ASP A 139 -3.04 -8.61 5.23
CA ASP A 139 -3.78 -9.74 5.79
C ASP A 139 -3.86 -9.66 7.32
N GLN A 140 -2.80 -9.24 8.00
CA GLN A 140 -2.79 -9.05 9.46
C GLN A 140 -3.67 -7.89 9.93
N LEU A 141 -3.77 -6.80 9.15
CA LEU A 141 -4.65 -5.67 9.47
C LEU A 141 -6.13 -6.04 9.42
N VAL A 142 -6.51 -6.87 8.44
CA VAL A 142 -7.90 -7.26 8.20
C VAL A 142 -8.29 -8.51 8.98
N ASP A 143 -7.33 -9.41 9.23
CA ASP A 143 -7.54 -10.72 9.84
C ASP A 143 -8.66 -11.51 9.11
N ASP A 144 -9.72 -11.91 9.81
CA ASP A 144 -10.87 -12.63 9.26
C ASP A 144 -12.00 -11.70 8.76
N LYS A 145 -11.82 -10.37 8.82
CA LYS A 145 -12.88 -9.37 8.58
C LYS A 145 -12.90 -8.80 7.16
N TRP A 146 -12.63 -9.62 6.14
CA TRP A 146 -12.72 -9.18 4.75
C TRP A 146 -14.17 -8.86 4.36
N TRP A 147 -14.41 -7.64 3.87
CA TRP A 147 -15.68 -7.11 3.39
C TRP A 147 -15.89 -7.30 1.88
N ILE A 148 -14.88 -7.80 1.18
CA ILE A 148 -14.86 -8.08 -0.25
C ILE A 148 -14.48 -9.54 -0.49
N ASP A 149 -15.01 -10.12 -1.56
CA ASP A 149 -14.58 -11.44 -2.03
C ASP A 149 -13.34 -11.30 -2.92
N ARG A 150 -12.17 -11.36 -2.27
CA ARG A 150 -10.87 -11.24 -2.95
C ARG A 150 -10.61 -12.34 -3.97
N ASP A 151 -11.13 -13.55 -3.74
CA ASP A 151 -10.90 -14.67 -4.64
C ASP A 151 -11.73 -14.52 -5.91
N THR A 152 -12.99 -14.07 -5.78
CA THR A 152 -13.81 -13.68 -6.93
C THR A 152 -13.17 -12.55 -7.73
N ILE A 153 -12.65 -11.51 -7.07
CA ILE A 153 -11.96 -10.39 -7.74
C ILE A 153 -10.71 -10.88 -8.47
N ARG A 154 -9.86 -11.69 -7.83
CA ARG A 154 -8.64 -12.24 -8.44
C ARG A 154 -8.95 -13.09 -9.68
N ALA A 155 -9.94 -13.97 -9.58
CA ALA A 155 -10.36 -14.82 -10.71
C ALA A 155 -10.83 -13.98 -11.91
N LYS A 156 -11.54 -12.86 -11.64
CA LYS A 156 -11.96 -11.91 -12.69
C LYS A 156 -10.75 -11.25 -13.37
N LEU A 157 -9.81 -10.72 -12.58
CA LEU A 157 -8.60 -10.07 -13.11
C LEU A 157 -7.71 -11.04 -13.91
N GLU A 158 -7.58 -12.29 -13.48
CA GLU A 158 -6.85 -13.32 -14.22
C GLU A 158 -7.50 -13.62 -15.58
N ALA A 159 -8.84 -13.69 -15.62
CA ALA A 159 -9.57 -13.90 -16.86
C ALA A 159 -9.41 -12.72 -17.84
N GLU A 160 -9.43 -11.48 -17.34
CA GLU A 160 -9.25 -10.26 -18.14
C GLU A 160 -7.82 -10.14 -18.71
N ASN A 161 -6.80 -10.52 -17.93
CA ASN A 161 -5.39 -10.48 -18.35
C ASN A 161 -5.00 -11.61 -19.34
N THR A 162 -5.89 -12.57 -19.60
CA THR A 162 -5.64 -13.69 -20.53
C THR A 162 -6.08 -13.38 -21.98
N HIS A 163 -6.58 -12.15 -22.24
CA HIS A 163 -7.06 -11.68 -23.53
C HIS A 163 -6.21 -10.53 -24.09
#